data_AF-A0A7X7HQR9-F1
#
_entry.id   AF-A0A7X7HQR9-F1
#
_cell.length_a   1.000
_cell.length_b   1.000
_cell.length_c   1.000
_cell.angle_alpha   90.00
_cell.angle_beta   90.00
_cell.angle_gamma   90.00
#
_symmetry.space_group_name_H-M   'P 1'
#
loop_
_entity.id
_entity.type
_entity.pdbx_description
1 polymer ?
#
loop_
_entity_poly.entity_id
_entity_poly.type
_entity_poly.pdbx_seq_one_letter_code
_entity_poly.pdbx_strand_id
1 'polypeptide(L)'
;MPYVMVPVPEEHVEEALEAVLRITRDARLTKWDQEAMNGFFADLDESAKALLSLVSRATVANKQISQAGAADRMEVTQREVLGIVRDVNHQAKEINRPPLLISQEATETLPNGRTRNVAIISTNKEAALFVQSAEKDEIQGAAGAGPAPEGGPA
;
A
#
# COMPACT_ATOMS: atom_id res chain seq x y z
N MET A 1 -11.89 28.93 15.24
CA MET A 1 -10.43 29.16 15.16
C MET A 1 -10.23 30.38 14.26
N PRO A 2 -9.52 31.44 14.68
CA PRO A 2 -9.27 32.59 13.80
C PRO A 2 -8.20 32.20 12.78
N TYR A 3 -8.52 32.24 11.50
CA TYR A 3 -7.56 32.00 10.42
C TYR A 3 -6.74 33.27 10.20
N VAL A 4 -5.42 33.18 10.32
CA VAL A 4 -4.49 34.28 10.02
C VAL A 4 -4.00 34.11 8.59
N MET A 5 -4.38 35.04 7.71
CA MET A 5 -3.88 35.07 6.33
C MET A 5 -2.50 35.74 6.33
N VAL A 6 -1.44 34.93 6.26
CA VAL A 6 -0.07 35.43 6.14
C VAL A 6 0.27 35.57 4.65
N PRO A 7 0.75 36.73 4.19
CA PRO A 7 1.16 36.90 2.81
C PRO A 7 2.37 36.00 2.51
N VAL A 8 2.32 35.29 1.38
CA VAL A 8 3.44 34.49 0.88
C VAL A 8 4.49 35.45 0.32
N PRO A 9 5.77 35.37 0.74
CA PRO A 9 6.86 36.14 0.15
C PRO A 9 6.97 35.88 -1.36
N GLU A 10 7.24 36.93 -2.16
CA GLU A 10 7.27 36.85 -3.64
C GLU A 10 8.22 35.76 -4.16
N GLU A 11 9.34 35.54 -3.47
CA GLU A 11 10.34 34.51 -3.74
C GLU A 11 9.83 33.06 -3.57
N HIS A 12 8.77 32.82 -2.79
CA HIS A 12 8.25 31.48 -2.50
C HIS A 12 6.83 31.24 -3.08
N VAL A 13 6.33 32.18 -3.90
CA VAL A 13 4.98 32.08 -4.48
C VAL A 13 4.84 30.82 -5.34
N GLU A 14 5.86 30.49 -6.13
CA GLU A 14 5.85 29.30 -6.99
C GLU A 14 5.82 28.00 -6.18
N GLU A 15 6.68 27.87 -5.16
CA GLU A 15 6.69 26.70 -4.25
C GLU A 15 5.37 26.54 -3.48
N ALA A 16 4.81 27.66 -3.01
CA ALA A 16 3.52 27.67 -2.33
C ALA A 16 2.38 27.26 -3.27
N LEU A 17 2.40 27.72 -4.52
CA LEU A 17 1.42 27.34 -5.54
C LEU A 17 1.54 25.85 -5.87
N GLU A 18 2.74 25.33 -6.05
CA GLU A 18 2.98 23.89 -6.27
C GLU A 18 2.47 23.05 -5.10
N ALA A 19 2.72 23.47 -3.87
CA ALA A 19 2.21 22.82 -2.67
C ALA A 19 0.67 22.81 -2.65
N VAL A 20 0.02 23.93 -2.98
CA VAL A 20 -1.45 24.04 -3.07
C VAL A 20 -2.00 23.14 -4.17
N LEU A 21 -1.35 23.11 -5.34
CA LEU A 21 -1.72 22.23 -6.45
C LEU A 21 -1.58 20.75 -6.08
N ARG A 22 -0.55 20.39 -5.32
CA ARG A 22 -0.38 19.03 -4.80
C ARG A 22 -1.49 18.66 -3.83
N ILE A 23 -1.78 19.53 -2.86
CA ILE A 23 -2.84 19.32 -1.85
C ILE A 23 -4.22 19.19 -2.52
N THR A 24 -4.53 20.06 -3.47
CA THR A 24 -5.81 20.01 -4.20
C THR A 24 -5.91 18.78 -5.11
N ARG A 25 -4.81 18.30 -5.67
CA ARG A 25 -4.77 17.06 -6.44
C ARG A 25 -5.04 15.85 -5.54
N ASP A 26 -4.41 15.79 -4.38
CA ASP A 26 -4.61 14.71 -3.40
C ASP A 26 -6.05 14.72 -2.84
N ALA A 27 -6.64 15.90 -2.65
CA ALA A 27 -8.02 16.06 -2.19
C ALA A 27 -9.08 15.61 -3.21
N ARG A 28 -8.72 15.44 -4.49
CA ARG A 28 -9.63 14.94 -5.53
C ARG A 28 -9.68 13.41 -5.60
N LEU A 29 -8.77 12.72 -4.91
CA LEU A 29 -8.71 11.26 -4.96
C LEU A 29 -9.87 10.63 -4.18
N THR A 30 -10.46 9.59 -4.76
CA THR A 30 -11.52 8.83 -4.10
C THR A 30 -10.90 7.94 -3.02
N LYS A 31 -11.31 8.14 -1.77
CA LYS A 31 -10.81 7.35 -0.62
C LYS A 31 -11.15 5.87 -0.78
N TRP A 32 -10.23 5.00 -0.38
CA TRP A 32 -10.45 3.56 -0.33
C TRP A 32 -11.65 3.18 0.54
N ASP A 33 -12.42 2.24 0.03
CA ASP A 33 -13.54 1.57 0.69
C ASP A 33 -13.38 0.06 0.45
N GLN A 34 -14.17 -0.76 1.15
CA GLN A 34 -14.03 -2.21 1.10
C GLN A 34 -14.34 -2.77 -0.30
N GLU A 35 -15.37 -2.25 -0.98
CA GLU A 35 -15.81 -2.76 -2.28
C GLU A 35 -14.73 -2.53 -3.35
N ALA A 36 -14.17 -1.31 -3.38
CA ALA A 36 -13.11 -0.96 -4.29
C ALA A 36 -11.80 -1.69 -3.96
N MET A 37 -11.49 -1.91 -2.68
CA MET A 37 -10.32 -2.72 -2.31
C MET A 37 -10.49 -4.16 -2.75
N ASN A 38 -11.69 -4.75 -2.62
CA ASN A 38 -11.94 -6.13 -3.07
C ASN A 38 -11.74 -6.26 -4.58
N GLY A 39 -12.32 -5.35 -5.38
CA GLY A 39 -12.14 -5.33 -6.83
C GLY A 39 -10.67 -5.12 -7.22
N PHE A 40 -10.03 -4.10 -6.62
CA PHE A 40 -8.62 -3.82 -6.88
C PHE A 40 -7.71 -4.99 -6.52
N PHE A 41 -7.91 -5.59 -5.34
CA PHE A 41 -7.12 -6.72 -4.87
C PHE A 41 -7.29 -7.91 -5.80
N ALA A 42 -8.51 -8.24 -6.24
CA ALA A 42 -8.76 -9.36 -7.15
C ALA A 42 -8.00 -9.21 -8.48
N ASP A 43 -7.89 -7.98 -9.00
CA ASP A 43 -7.23 -7.65 -10.27
C ASP A 43 -5.69 -7.63 -10.18
N LEU A 44 -5.12 -7.61 -8.96
CA LEU A 44 -3.67 -7.66 -8.77
C LEU A 44 -3.08 -9.01 -9.15
N ASP A 45 -1.83 -8.98 -9.61
CA ASP A 45 -1.04 -10.20 -9.78
C ASP A 45 -0.63 -10.78 -8.41
N GLU A 46 -0.23 -12.05 -8.41
CA GLU A 46 0.07 -12.79 -7.17
C GLU A 46 1.21 -12.14 -6.38
N SER A 47 2.24 -11.62 -7.06
CA SER A 47 3.34 -10.91 -6.43
C SER A 47 2.90 -9.61 -5.74
N ALA A 48 2.02 -8.83 -6.36
CA ALA A 48 1.46 -7.62 -5.74
C ALA A 48 0.54 -7.96 -4.57
N LYS A 49 -0.32 -8.98 -4.71
CA LYS A 49 -1.16 -9.50 -3.61
C LYS A 49 -0.29 -9.90 -2.43
N ALA A 50 0.73 -10.72 -2.66
CA ALA A 50 1.65 -11.18 -1.63
C ALA A 50 2.35 -10.01 -0.91
N LEU A 51 2.89 -9.04 -1.65
CA LEU A 51 3.54 -7.86 -1.05
C LEU A 51 2.54 -7.03 -0.24
N LEU A 52 1.37 -6.74 -0.81
CA LEU A 52 0.35 -5.91 -0.19
C LEU A 52 -0.19 -6.55 1.09
N SER A 53 -0.45 -7.87 1.07
CA SER A 53 -0.86 -8.64 2.24
C SER A 53 0.24 -8.68 3.30
N LEU A 54 1.50 -8.88 2.90
CA LEU A 54 2.65 -8.89 3.80
C LEU A 54 2.81 -7.55 4.54
N VAL A 55 2.78 -6.44 3.80
CA VAL A 55 2.88 -5.07 4.35
C VAL A 55 1.66 -4.74 5.20
N SER A 56 0.46 -5.17 4.81
CA SER A 56 -0.77 -4.95 5.57
C SER A 56 -0.75 -5.68 6.91
N ARG A 57 -0.33 -6.95 6.93
CA ARG A 57 -0.12 -7.70 8.19
C ARG A 57 0.90 -7.03 9.10
N ALA A 58 2.03 -6.59 8.56
CA ALA A 58 3.03 -5.87 9.33
C ALA A 58 2.46 -4.56 9.92
N THR A 59 1.73 -3.79 9.12
CA THR A 59 1.12 -2.51 9.51
C THR A 59 0.10 -2.69 10.64
N VAL A 60 -0.80 -3.69 10.54
CA VAL A 60 -1.78 -4.00 11.59
C VAL A 60 -1.08 -4.47 12.87
N ALA A 61 0.01 -5.24 12.75
CA ALA A 61 0.83 -5.65 13.89
C ALA A 61 1.72 -4.52 14.46
N ASN A 62 1.65 -3.30 13.94
CA ASN A 62 2.56 -2.18 14.24
C ASN A 62 4.05 -2.56 14.10
N LYS A 63 4.36 -3.44 13.14
CA LYS A 63 5.72 -3.83 12.79
C LYS A 63 6.14 -3.12 11.51
N GLN A 64 7.38 -2.68 11.47
CA GLN A 64 7.97 -2.18 10.24
C GLN A 64 8.49 -3.35 9.41
N ILE A 65 8.41 -3.20 8.09
CA ILE A 65 9.04 -4.14 7.16
C ILE A 65 10.01 -3.35 6.28
N SER A 66 11.28 -3.70 6.36
CA SER A 66 12.29 -3.17 5.45
C SER A 66 12.09 -3.74 4.06
N GLN A 67 12.49 -2.99 3.03
CA GLN A 67 12.47 -3.47 1.66
C GLN A 67 13.32 -4.73 1.49
N ALA A 68 14.47 -4.81 2.20
CA ALA A 68 15.28 -6.02 2.27
C ALA A 68 14.51 -7.19 2.88
N GLY A 69 13.84 -6.98 4.03
CA GLY A 69 13.06 -8.03 4.67
C GLY A 69 11.81 -8.45 3.90
N ALA A 70 11.22 -7.55 3.10
CA ALA A 70 10.16 -7.90 2.16
C ALA A 70 10.71 -8.76 1.01
N ALA A 71 11.86 -8.36 0.44
CA ALA A 71 12.54 -9.10 -0.62
C ALA A 71 12.90 -10.53 -0.18
N ASP A 72 13.49 -10.66 1.01
CA ASP A 72 13.87 -11.97 1.58
C ASP A 72 12.65 -12.88 1.79
N ARG A 73 11.52 -12.34 2.28
CA ARG A 73 10.29 -13.12 2.53
C ARG A 73 9.56 -13.51 1.26
N MET A 74 9.71 -12.74 0.20
CA MET A 74 9.09 -13.00 -1.10
C MET A 74 10.01 -13.78 -2.04
N GLU A 75 11.26 -14.05 -1.63
CA GLU A 75 12.29 -14.70 -2.44
C GLU A 75 12.57 -13.95 -3.76
N VAL A 76 12.46 -12.61 -3.73
CA VAL A 76 12.72 -11.73 -4.86
C VAL A 76 13.82 -10.73 -4.52
N THR A 77 14.31 -10.00 -5.52
CA THR A 77 15.28 -8.94 -5.31
C THR A 77 14.62 -7.67 -4.76
N GLN A 78 15.39 -6.85 -4.04
CA GLN A 78 14.93 -5.52 -3.59
C GLN A 78 14.46 -4.63 -4.76
N ARG A 79 15.04 -4.80 -5.95
CA ARG A 79 14.65 -4.08 -7.16
C ARG A 79 13.24 -4.48 -7.61
N GLU A 80 12.92 -5.76 -7.57
CA GLU A 80 11.58 -6.27 -7.91
C GLU A 80 10.54 -5.78 -6.92
N VAL A 81 10.85 -5.76 -5.62
CA VAL A 81 9.95 -5.18 -4.61
C VAL A 81 9.61 -3.72 -4.95
N LEU A 82 10.60 -2.90 -5.36
CA LEU A 82 10.33 -1.52 -5.79
C LEU A 82 9.53 -1.44 -7.09
N GLY A 83 9.71 -2.39 -8.00
CA GLY A 83 8.87 -2.53 -9.19
C GLY A 83 7.41 -2.72 -8.79
N ILE A 84 7.15 -3.73 -7.97
CA ILE A 84 5.80 -4.06 -7.49
C ILE A 84 5.18 -2.86 -6.75
N VAL A 85 5.92 -2.18 -5.87
CA VAL A 85 5.42 -0.97 -5.19
C VAL A 85 4.99 0.12 -6.18
N ARG A 86 5.80 0.36 -7.22
CA ARG A 86 5.48 1.35 -8.25
C ARG A 86 4.27 0.95 -9.06
N ASP A 87 4.18 -0.32 -9.44
CA ASP A 87 3.10 -0.85 -10.28
C ASP A 87 1.76 -0.82 -9.53
N VAL A 88 1.73 -1.27 -8.27
CA VAL A 88 0.53 -1.19 -7.40
C VAL A 88 0.04 0.26 -7.26
N ASN A 89 0.95 1.19 -6.98
CA ASN A 89 0.58 2.60 -6.85
C ASN A 89 0.18 3.24 -8.18
N HIS A 90 0.76 2.78 -9.29
CA HIS A 90 0.37 3.23 -10.62
C HIS A 90 -1.06 2.79 -10.93
N GLN A 91 -1.40 1.52 -10.69
CA GLN A 91 -2.76 1.01 -10.88
C GLN A 91 -3.77 1.74 -9.98
N ALA A 92 -3.43 1.98 -8.70
CA ALA A 92 -4.26 2.78 -7.79
C ALA A 92 -4.52 4.20 -8.33
N LYS A 93 -3.51 4.80 -8.96
CA LYS A 93 -3.62 6.12 -9.58
C LYS A 93 -4.50 6.11 -10.82
N GLU A 94 -4.44 5.07 -11.66
CA GLU A 94 -5.30 4.94 -12.86
C GLU A 94 -6.79 4.94 -12.49
N ILE A 95 -7.15 4.39 -11.33
CA ILE A 95 -8.52 4.44 -10.79
C ILE A 95 -8.80 5.65 -9.89
N ASN A 96 -7.94 6.67 -9.93
CA ASN A 96 -8.03 7.92 -9.15
C ASN A 96 -8.11 7.72 -7.63
N ARG A 97 -7.37 6.73 -7.10
CA ARG A 97 -7.30 6.44 -5.66
C ARG A 97 -5.91 6.73 -5.08
N PRO A 98 -5.80 6.97 -3.76
CA PRO A 98 -4.52 7.20 -3.09
C PRO A 98 -3.56 6.00 -3.19
N PRO A 99 -2.24 6.23 -3.17
CA PRO A 99 -1.25 5.15 -3.15
C PRO A 99 -1.41 4.27 -1.90
N LEU A 100 -1.22 2.96 -2.07
CA LEU A 100 -1.38 1.97 -1.00
C LEU A 100 -0.07 1.63 -0.32
N LEU A 101 1.05 1.67 -1.06
CA LEU A 101 2.37 1.29 -0.56
C LEU A 101 3.29 2.52 -0.57
N ILE A 102 3.77 2.92 0.60
CA ILE A 102 4.65 4.07 0.76
C ILE A 102 6.03 3.55 1.16
N SER A 103 7.03 3.86 0.32
CA SER A 103 8.44 3.65 0.64
C SER A 103 8.99 4.89 1.33
N GLN A 104 9.58 4.72 2.50
CA GLN A 104 10.18 5.81 3.29
C GLN A 104 11.46 5.34 3.96
N GLU A 105 12.33 6.28 4.32
CA GLU A 105 13.50 5.96 5.14
C GLU A 105 13.11 5.96 6.62
N ALA A 106 13.56 4.94 7.35
CA ALA A 106 13.44 4.86 8.80
C ALA A 106 14.79 4.53 9.43
N THR A 107 15.00 5.05 10.63
CA THR A 107 16.19 4.74 11.43
C THR A 107 15.93 3.46 12.23
N GLU A 108 16.69 2.41 11.95
CA GLU A 108 16.66 1.16 12.70
C GLU A 108 17.84 1.11 13.67
N THR A 109 17.57 0.79 14.94
CA THR A 109 18.60 0.59 15.97
C THR A 109 18.96 -0.89 16.04
N LEU A 110 20.22 -1.20 15.74
CA LEU A 110 20.77 -2.54 15.78
C LEU A 110 21.01 -3.02 17.22
N PRO A 111 21.13 -4.34 17.47
CA PRO A 111 21.40 -4.90 18.81
C PRO A 111 22.68 -4.38 19.48
N ASN A 112 23.64 -3.88 18.69
CA ASN A 112 24.88 -3.28 19.15
C ASN A 112 24.75 -1.77 19.47
N GLY A 113 23.54 -1.21 19.47
CA GLY A 113 23.26 0.20 19.74
C GLY A 113 23.56 1.16 18.59
N ARG A 114 24.08 0.68 17.45
CA ARG A 114 24.28 1.51 16.26
C ARG A 114 22.97 1.72 15.53
N THR A 115 22.79 2.90 14.94
CA THR A 115 21.65 3.18 14.06
C THR A 115 22.06 3.06 12.60
N ARG A 116 21.10 2.66 11.76
CA ARG A 116 21.24 2.66 10.30
C ARG A 116 19.94 3.15 9.66
N ASN A 117 20.06 3.89 8.57
CA ASN A 117 18.92 4.23 7.72
C ASN A 117 18.55 3.03 6.86
N VAL A 118 17.27 2.66 6.89
CA VAL A 118 16.71 1.53 6.17
C VAL A 118 15.48 1.99 5.41
N ALA A 119 15.36 1.58 4.15
CA ALA A 119 14.14 1.77 3.37
C ALA A 119 13.07 0.81 3.90
N ILE A 120 11.95 1.35 4.38
CA ILE A 120 10.80 0.60 4.85
C ILE A 120 9.61 0.81 3.92
N ILE A 121 8.75 -0.19 3.86
CA ILE A 121 7.49 -0.14 3.12
C ILE A 121 6.35 -0.17 4.13
N SER A 122 5.38 0.72 3.97
CA SER A 122 4.24 0.84 4.86
C SER A 122 2.96 1.14 4.09
N THR A 123 1.83 0.83 4.70
CA THR A 123 0.51 1.25 4.21
C THR A 123 -0.24 2.02 5.29
N ASN A 124 -1.37 2.64 4.95
CA ASN A 124 -2.28 3.21 5.93
C ASN A 124 -2.98 2.06 6.69
N LYS A 125 -3.14 2.20 8.01
CA LYS A 125 -3.86 1.23 8.87
C LYS A 125 -5.27 0.91 8.37
N GLU A 126 -6.00 1.91 7.91
CA GLU A 126 -7.37 1.71 7.38
C GLU A 126 -7.34 0.84 6.12
N ALA A 127 -6.47 1.18 5.16
CA ALA A 127 -6.28 0.39 3.94
C ALA A 127 -5.79 -1.03 4.25
N ALA A 128 -4.90 -1.20 5.24
CA ALA A 128 -4.41 -2.51 5.66
C ALA A 128 -5.54 -3.43 6.15
N LEU A 129 -6.57 -2.88 6.81
CA LEU A 129 -7.72 -3.63 7.25
C LEU A 129 -8.57 -4.09 6.06
N PHE A 130 -8.79 -3.21 5.08
CA PHE A 130 -9.51 -3.56 3.85
C PHE A 130 -8.79 -4.64 3.03
N VAL A 131 -7.46 -4.63 3.00
CA VAL A 131 -6.66 -5.68 2.33
C VAL A 131 -6.82 -7.02 3.05
N GLN A 132 -6.80 -7.03 4.39
CA GLN A 132 -6.97 -8.28 5.14
C GLN A 132 -8.35 -8.90 4.99
N SER A 133 -9.40 -8.10 4.85
CA SER A 133 -10.74 -8.60 4.50
C SER A 133 -10.77 -9.10 3.05
N ALA A 134 -10.21 -8.36 2.09
CA ALA A 134 -10.14 -8.80 0.69
C ALA A 134 -9.41 -10.14 0.53
N GLU A 135 -8.25 -10.31 1.19
CA GLU A 135 -7.48 -11.56 1.22
C GLU A 135 -8.31 -12.72 1.81
N LYS A 136 -9.05 -12.48 2.90
CA LYS A 136 -9.92 -13.50 3.51
C LYS A 136 -11.09 -13.89 2.61
N ASP A 137 -11.71 -12.90 1.96
CA ASP A 137 -12.84 -13.11 1.07
C ASP A 137 -12.40 -13.95 -0.15
N GLU A 138 -11.23 -13.67 -0.72
CA GLU A 138 -10.67 -14.44 -1.83
C GLU A 138 -10.35 -15.90 -1.42
N ILE A 139 -9.73 -16.11 -0.25
CA ILE A 139 -9.44 -17.46 0.26
C ILE A 139 -10.74 -18.24 0.53
N GLN A 140 -11.76 -17.60 1.10
CA GLN A 140 -13.05 -18.23 1.36
C GLN A 140 -13.83 -18.52 0.06
N GLY A 141 -13.77 -17.61 -0.92
CA GLY A 141 -14.32 -17.82 -2.25
C GLY A 141 -13.65 -18.98 -2.99
N ALA A 142 -12.33 -19.11 -2.88
CA ALA A 142 -11.57 -20.23 -3.44
C ALA A 142 -11.90 -21.57 -2.73
N ALA A 143 -12.08 -21.56 -1.41
CA ALA A 143 -12.44 -22.75 -0.63
C ALA A 143 -13.88 -23.24 -0.89
N GLY A 144 -14.79 -22.33 -1.27
CA GLY A 144 -16.17 -22.66 -1.64
C GLY A 144 -16.31 -23.32 -3.03
N ALA A 145 -15.28 -23.20 -3.89
CA ALA A 145 -15.23 -23.78 -5.23
C ALA A 145 -14.59 -25.19 -5.25
N GLY A 146 -14.85 -26.01 -4.22
CA GLY A 146 -14.48 -27.42 -4.21
C GLY A 146 -15.13 -28.18 -5.39
N PRO A 147 -14.49 -29.25 -5.91
CA PRO A 147 -14.99 -29.95 -7.09
C PRO A 147 -16.42 -30.42 -6.85
N ALA A 148 -17.33 -30.03 -7.74
CA ALA A 148 -18.68 -30.56 -7.76
C ALA A 148 -18.60 -32.10 -7.70
N PRO A 149 -19.44 -32.77 -6.89
CA PRO A 149 -19.49 -34.23 -6.95
C PRO A 149 -19.83 -34.60 -8.39
N GLU A 150 -18.93 -35.32 -9.05
CA GLU A 150 -19.16 -35.91 -10.36
C GLU A 150 -20.38 -36.83 -10.26
N GLY A 151 -21.55 -36.27 -10.54
CA GLY A 151 -22.73 -37.02 -10.93
C GLY A 151 -22.49 -37.52 -12.34
N GLY A 152 -22.14 -38.81 -12.45
CA GLY A 152 -22.09 -39.54 -13.71
C GLY A 152 -22.85 -40.86 -13.57
N PRO A 153 -23.90 -41.11 -14.38
CA PRO A 153 -24.90 -42.14 -14.14
C PRO A 153 -24.54 -43.50 -14.76
N ALA A 154 -25.01 -44.59 -14.14
CA ALA A 154 -25.49 -45.81 -14.79
C ALA A 154 -26.28 -46.65 -13.78
#